data_AF-X1UA31-F1
#
_entry.id   AF-X1UA31-F1
#
_cell.length_a   1.000
_cell.length_b   1.000
_cell.length_c   1.000
_cell.angle_alpha   90.00
_cell.angle_beta   90.00
_cell.angle_gamma   90.00
#
_symmetry.space_group_name_H-M   'P 1'
#
loop_
_entity.id
_entity.type
_entity.pdbx_description
1 polymer ?
#
loop_
_entity_poly.entity_id
_entity_poly.type
_entity_poly.pdbx_seq_one_letter_code
_entity_poly.pdbx_strand_id
1 'polypeptide(L)'
;MKPDKEIKKKLIQGANRNKIDFEIEFDEYIKAIKSARSVEKIMIAKQTLLINMIKNLPLGVLNCYFCLCKNLPFGGNCTTCPWAKYHSQCSIFNSDYRIIQDLREQLKGAIGELYYKGEKYKTEKVEFLNQNL
;
A
#
# COMPACT_ATOMS: atom_id res chain seq x y z
N MET A 1 24.11 12.03 9.77
CA MET A 1 23.73 11.18 10.93
C MET A 1 23.93 9.73 10.52
N LYS A 2 24.60 8.91 11.34
CA LYS A 2 24.65 7.45 11.12
C LYS A 2 23.34 6.82 11.60
N PRO A 3 22.80 5.79 10.92
CA PRO A 3 21.58 5.15 11.37
C PRO A 3 21.82 4.34 12.64
N ASP A 4 20.91 4.48 13.60
CA ASP A 4 20.90 3.75 14.86
C ASP A 4 20.54 2.28 14.64
N LYS A 5 21.27 1.36 15.28
CA LYS A 5 21.10 -0.09 15.08
C LYS A 5 19.74 -0.60 15.57
N GLU A 6 19.24 -0.09 16.69
CA GLU A 6 17.95 -0.50 17.25
C GLU A 6 16.79 0.06 16.43
N ILE A 7 16.93 1.29 15.92
CA ILE A 7 15.93 1.86 15.01
C ILE A 7 15.88 1.10 13.69
N LYS A 8 17.04 0.71 13.14
CA LYS A 8 17.09 -0.18 11.97
C LYS A 8 16.38 -1.50 12.22
N LYS A 9 16.58 -2.11 13.38
CA LYS A 9 15.90 -3.37 13.76
C LYS A 9 14.38 -3.18 13.80
N LYS A 10 13.89 -2.09 14.40
CA LYS A 10 12.44 -1.75 14.41
C LYS A 10 11.88 -1.50 13.00
N LEU A 11 12.62 -0.82 12.13
CA LEU A 11 12.21 -0.62 10.73
C LEU A 11 12.10 -1.93 9.97
N ILE A 12 13.07 -2.84 10.14
CA ILE A 12 13.02 -4.17 9.53
C ILE A 12 11.79 -4.93 10.04
N GLN A 13 11.47 -4.84 11.33
CA GLN A 13 10.25 -5.44 11.88
C GLN A 13 8.98 -4.85 11.25
N GLY A 14 8.90 -3.53 11.08
CA GLY A 14 7.80 -2.86 10.38
C GLY A 14 7.65 -3.37 8.95
N ALA A 15 8.73 -3.33 8.18
CA ALA A 15 8.76 -3.79 6.80
C ALA A 15 8.38 -5.28 6.66
N ASN A 16 8.81 -6.13 7.59
CA ASN A 16 8.44 -7.54 7.60
C ASN A 16 6.94 -7.75 7.88
N ARG A 17 6.30 -6.91 8.71
CA ARG A 17 4.83 -6.97 8.88
C ARG A 17 4.12 -6.61 7.58
N ASN A 18 4.52 -5.51 6.93
CA ASN A 18 3.97 -5.14 5.63
C ASN A 18 4.17 -6.24 4.58
N LYS A 19 5.33 -6.91 4.58
CA LYS A 19 5.60 -8.05 3.69
C LYS A 19 4.61 -9.19 3.92
N ILE A 20 4.40 -9.59 5.18
CA ILE A 20 3.43 -10.64 5.53
C ILE A 20 2.02 -10.24 5.08
N ASP A 21 1.63 -8.99 5.32
CA ASP A 21 0.33 -8.48 4.88
C ASP A 21 0.20 -8.59 3.35
N PHE A 22 1.23 -8.20 2.58
CA PHE A 22 1.22 -8.37 1.12
C PHE A 22 1.11 -9.83 0.70
N GLU A 23 1.85 -10.75 1.31
CA GLU A 23 1.79 -12.19 1.02
C GLU A 23 0.37 -12.73 1.21
N ILE A 24 -0.29 -12.37 2.32
CA ILE A 24 -1.69 -12.75 2.60
C ILE A 24 -2.64 -12.21 1.52
N GLU A 25 -2.48 -10.95 1.11
CA GLU A 25 -3.32 -10.37 0.06
C GLU A 25 -3.13 -11.08 -1.30
N PHE A 26 -1.89 -11.47 -1.63
CA PHE A 26 -1.61 -12.25 -2.84
C PHE A 26 -2.20 -13.66 -2.76
N ASP A 27 -2.11 -14.32 -1.61
CA ASP A 27 -2.67 -15.66 -1.42
C ASP A 27 -4.20 -15.65 -1.59
N GLU A 28 -4.89 -14.67 -1.01
CA GLU A 28 -6.34 -14.51 -1.19
C GLU A 28 -6.70 -14.15 -2.64
N TYR A 29 -5.90 -13.32 -3.32
CA TYR A 29 -6.07 -13.05 -4.75
C TYR A 29 -5.93 -14.31 -5.61
N ILE A 30 -4.89 -15.13 -5.39
CA ILE A 30 -4.66 -16.37 -6.12
C ILE A 30 -5.82 -17.35 -5.88
N LYS A 31 -6.29 -17.47 -4.64
CA LYS A 31 -7.45 -18.31 -4.28
C LYS A 31 -8.73 -17.83 -4.95
N ALA A 32 -8.95 -16.52 -5.02
CA ALA A 32 -10.08 -15.94 -5.73
C ALA A 32 -10.03 -16.22 -7.24
N ILE A 33 -8.85 -16.15 -7.87
CA ILE A 33 -8.68 -16.54 -9.28
C ILE A 33 -8.99 -18.03 -9.49
N LYS A 34 -8.40 -18.91 -8.65
CA LYS A 34 -8.59 -20.37 -8.77
C LYS A 34 -10.05 -20.80 -8.68
N SER A 35 -10.86 -20.06 -7.92
CA SER A 35 -12.29 -20.35 -7.72
C SER A 35 -13.22 -19.54 -8.64
N ALA A 36 -12.68 -18.60 -9.43
CA ALA A 36 -13.48 -17.74 -10.28
C ALA A 36 -14.13 -18.52 -11.43
N ARG A 37 -15.45 -18.38 -11.56
CA ARG A 37 -16.23 -18.97 -12.67
C ARG A 37 -16.47 -18.00 -13.84
N SER A 38 -15.88 -16.81 -13.78
CA SER A 38 -16.13 -15.72 -14.72
C SER A 38 -15.01 -14.68 -14.67
N VAL A 39 -14.74 -14.00 -15.79
CA VAL A 39 -13.73 -12.92 -15.88
C VAL A 39 -14.03 -11.81 -14.87
N GLU A 40 -15.30 -11.48 -14.64
CA GLU A 40 -15.75 -10.46 -13.69
C GLU A 40 -15.26 -10.74 -12.27
N LYS A 41 -15.25 -12.02 -11.86
CA LYS A 41 -14.77 -12.42 -10.53
C LYS A 41 -13.26 -12.24 -10.41
N ILE A 42 -12.51 -12.49 -11.49
CA ILE A 42 -11.08 -12.21 -11.56
C ILE A 42 -10.81 -10.70 -11.49
N MET A 43 -11.61 -9.90 -12.19
CA MET A 43 -11.50 -8.43 -12.18
C MET A 43 -11.77 -7.86 -10.77
N ILE A 44 -12.84 -8.32 -10.10
CA ILE A 44 -13.14 -7.94 -8.70
C ILE A 44 -11.98 -8.35 -7.78
N ALA A 45 -11.44 -9.56 -7.94
CA ALA A 45 -10.32 -10.03 -7.13
C ALA A 45 -9.08 -9.14 -7.29
N LYS A 46 -8.76 -8.78 -8.54
CA LYS A 46 -7.60 -7.90 -8.82
C LYS A 46 -7.81 -6.49 -8.30
N GLN A 47 -9.02 -5.94 -8.43
CA GLN A 47 -9.38 -4.63 -7.86
C GLN A 47 -9.16 -4.63 -6.33
N THR A 48 -9.60 -5.69 -5.66
CA THR A 48 -9.46 -5.88 -4.21
C THR A 48 -7.99 -5.95 -3.81
N LEU A 49 -7.19 -6.76 -4.52
CA LEU A 49 -5.74 -6.85 -4.30
C LEU A 49 -5.09 -5.47 -4.40
N LEU A 50 -5.34 -4.73 -5.49
CA LEU A 50 -4.72 -3.42 -5.72
C LEU A 50 -5.05 -2.42 -4.60
N ILE A 51 -6.31 -2.37 -4.18
CA ILE A 51 -6.76 -1.52 -3.07
C ILE A 51 -6.04 -1.90 -1.77
N ASN A 52 -5.93 -3.19 -1.47
CA ASN A 52 -5.29 -3.64 -0.24
C ASN A 52 -3.78 -3.45 -0.27
N MET A 53 -3.13 -3.62 -1.43
CA MET A 53 -1.72 -3.30 -1.59
C MET A 53 -1.44 -1.81 -1.27
N ILE A 54 -2.29 -0.91 -1.76
CA ILE A 54 -2.16 0.53 -1.49
C ILE A 54 -2.33 0.83 0.01
N LYS A 55 -3.31 0.20 0.67
CA LYS A 55 -3.50 0.35 2.13
C LYS A 55 -2.28 -0.10 2.91
N ASN A 56 -1.64 -1.19 2.47
CA ASN A 56 -0.54 -1.84 3.16
C ASN A 56 0.84 -1.26 2.80
N LEU A 57 0.91 -0.16 2.05
CA LEU A 57 2.17 0.53 1.82
C LEU A 57 2.84 0.95 3.15
N PRO A 58 4.17 0.83 3.28
CA PRO A 58 4.91 1.09 4.53
C PRO A 58 5.09 2.60 4.78
N LEU A 59 4.00 3.35 4.86
CA LEU A 59 3.97 4.80 5.05
C LEU A 59 3.60 5.21 6.49
N GLY A 60 3.33 4.24 7.37
CA GLY A 60 2.96 4.50 8.77
C GLY A 60 4.15 4.83 9.68
N VAL A 61 3.85 5.22 10.93
CA VAL A 61 4.86 5.56 11.95
C VAL A 61 5.83 4.42 12.26
N LEU A 62 5.41 3.17 12.08
CA LEU A 62 6.25 1.97 12.29
C LEU A 62 7.32 1.80 11.21
N ASN A 63 7.20 2.52 10.10
CA ASN A 63 8.12 2.47 8.96
C ASN A 63 8.89 3.79 8.77
N CYS A 64 8.67 4.78 9.64
CA CYS A 64 9.40 6.04 9.63
C CYS A 64 10.56 6.00 10.63
N TYR A 65 11.80 6.13 10.13
CA TYR A 65 13.01 6.16 10.94
C TYR A 65 12.90 7.20 12.08
N PHE A 66 12.44 8.42 11.76
CA PHE A 66 12.40 9.52 12.72
C PHE A 66 11.27 9.38 13.75
N CYS A 67 10.13 8.80 13.38
CA CYS A 67 9.07 8.49 14.35
C CYS A 67 9.55 7.44 15.36
N LEU A 68 10.25 6.41 14.88
CA LEU A 68 10.83 5.37 15.73
C LEU A 68 11.95 5.91 16.64
N CYS A 69 12.78 6.84 16.16
CA CYS A 69 13.82 7.49 16.97
C CYS A 69 13.26 8.18 18.21
N LYS A 70 12.07 8.76 18.11
CA LYS A 70 11.48 9.57 19.17
C LYS A 70 10.41 8.84 19.98
N ASN A 71 10.18 7.54 19.72
CA ASN A 71 9.05 6.76 20.26
C ASN A 71 7.73 7.55 20.17
N LEU A 72 7.53 8.31 19.09
CA LEU A 72 6.37 9.18 18.98
C LEU A 72 5.12 8.33 18.75
N PRO A 73 4.05 8.52 19.54
CA PRO A 73 2.76 7.95 19.19
C PRO A 73 2.25 8.57 17.88
N PHE A 74 1.27 7.92 17.26
CA PHE A 74 0.58 8.44 16.08
C PHE A 74 0.07 9.86 16.39
N GLY A 75 0.47 10.86 15.60
CA GLY A 75 0.10 12.27 15.84
C GLY A 75 0.91 13.00 16.92
N GLY A 76 1.99 12.40 17.43
CA GLY A 76 2.92 13.06 18.35
C GLY A 76 3.54 14.33 17.74
N ASN A 77 3.91 15.28 18.60
CA ASN A 77 4.42 16.57 18.19
C ASN A 77 5.73 16.44 17.38
N CYS A 78 5.65 16.56 16.05
CA CYS A 78 6.78 16.50 15.13
C CYS A 78 7.61 17.80 15.08
N THR A 79 7.36 18.80 15.94
CA THR A 79 8.07 20.10 15.96
C THR A 79 9.59 19.96 15.97
N THR A 80 10.12 18.89 16.55
CA THR A 80 11.57 18.64 16.64
C THR A 80 12.04 17.48 15.77
N CYS A 81 11.20 17.00 14.83
CA CYS A 81 11.54 15.91 13.93
C CYS A 81 12.53 16.40 12.85
N PRO A 82 13.70 15.74 12.66
CA PRO A 82 14.65 16.16 11.63
C PRO A 82 14.09 16.13 10.20
N TRP A 83 13.15 15.22 9.92
CA TRP A 83 12.47 15.14 8.62
C TRP A 83 11.59 16.38 8.36
N ALA A 84 10.89 16.86 9.40
CA ALA A 84 9.97 18.00 9.28
C ALA A 84 10.68 19.32 8.92
N LYS A 85 12.00 19.42 9.09
CA LYS A 85 12.79 20.58 8.67
C LYS A 85 12.72 20.83 7.16
N TYR A 86 12.55 19.78 6.36
CA TYR A 86 12.54 19.86 4.90
C TYR A 86 11.15 19.66 4.30
N HIS A 87 10.28 18.93 5.00
CA HIS A 87 9.01 18.43 4.46
C HIS A 87 7.78 18.91 5.22
N SER A 88 7.96 19.86 6.16
CA SER A 88 6.96 20.25 7.16
C SER A 88 6.56 19.12 8.11
N GLN A 89 5.83 19.45 9.18
CA GLN A 89 5.36 18.43 10.13
C GLN A 89 4.28 17.56 9.50
N CYS A 90 4.34 16.25 9.71
CA CYS A 90 3.41 15.29 9.11
C CYS A 90 1.92 15.56 9.43
N SER A 91 1.64 16.21 10.57
CA SER A 91 0.28 16.58 11.00
C SER A 91 -0.25 17.86 10.34
N ILE A 92 0.62 18.66 9.70
CA ILE A 92 0.25 19.92 9.06
C ILE A 92 -0.37 19.63 7.69
N PHE A 93 -1.45 20.36 7.41
CA PHE A 93 -2.08 20.40 6.10
C PHE A 93 -1.08 20.83 5.01
N ASN A 94 -1.02 20.13 3.88
CA ASN A 94 -0.03 20.32 2.81
C ASN A 94 1.44 19.97 3.14
N SER A 95 1.73 19.27 4.25
CA SER A 95 3.05 18.63 4.39
C SER A 95 3.24 17.55 3.33
N ASP A 96 4.49 17.26 2.96
CA ASP A 96 4.76 16.25 1.91
C ASP A 96 4.20 14.88 2.29
N TYR A 97 4.24 14.54 3.60
CA TYR A 97 3.64 13.31 4.10
C TYR A 97 2.13 13.31 3.88
N ARG A 98 1.46 14.43 4.19
CA ARG A 98 0.02 14.54 4.01
C ARG A 98 -0.35 14.45 2.53
N ILE A 99 0.41 15.10 1.65
CA ILE A 99 0.22 15.02 0.20
C ILE A 99 0.35 13.57 -0.29
N ILE A 100 1.38 12.84 0.15
CA ILE A 100 1.55 11.42 -0.19
C ILE A 100 0.35 10.59 0.28
N GLN A 101 -0.14 10.82 1.50
CA GLN A 101 -1.30 10.10 2.02
C GLN A 101 -2.58 10.44 1.28
N ASP A 102 -2.79 11.70 0.91
CA ASP A 102 -3.95 12.12 0.13
C ASP A 102 -3.91 11.51 -1.28
N LEU A 103 -2.75 11.50 -1.95
CA LEU A 103 -2.57 10.83 -3.24
C LEU A 103 -2.80 9.31 -3.14
N ARG A 104 -2.38 8.69 -2.03
CA ARG A 104 -2.65 7.28 -1.76
C ARG A 104 -4.16 7.00 -1.67
N GLU A 105 -4.91 7.83 -0.94
CA GLU A 105 -6.36 7.68 -0.84
C GLU A 105 -7.07 7.99 -2.18
N GLN A 106 -6.59 8.98 -2.94
CA GLN A 106 -7.08 9.28 -4.28
C GLN A 106 -6.86 8.09 -5.23
N LEU A 107 -5.68 7.49 -5.24
CA LEU A 107 -5.41 6.30 -6.05
C LEU A 107 -6.31 5.14 -5.63
N LYS A 108 -6.48 4.92 -4.32
CA LYS A 108 -7.38 3.88 -3.80
C LYS A 108 -8.81 4.11 -4.28
N GLY A 109 -9.31 5.34 -4.22
CA GLY A 109 -10.63 5.74 -4.73
C GLY A 109 -10.74 5.53 -6.23
N ALA A 110 -9.77 6.01 -7.00
CA ALA A 110 -9.72 5.85 -8.45
C ALA A 110 -9.74 4.37 -8.86
N ILE A 111 -9.02 3.50 -8.17
CA ILE A 111 -9.10 2.05 -8.44
C ILE A 111 -10.49 1.50 -8.11
N GLY A 112 -11.07 1.88 -6.96
CA GLY A 112 -12.42 1.48 -6.59
C GLY A 112 -13.49 1.91 -7.61
N GLU A 113 -13.34 3.10 -8.17
CA GLU A 113 -14.32 3.69 -9.09
C GLU A 113 -14.08 3.33 -10.56
N LEU A 114 -12.82 3.24 -11.00
CA LEU A 114 -12.47 3.18 -12.43
C LEU A 114 -12.02 1.81 -12.91
N TYR A 115 -11.53 0.93 -12.02
CA TYR A 115 -10.90 -0.33 -12.46
C TYR A 115 -11.92 -1.35 -13.00
N TYR A 116 -13.02 -1.56 -12.29
CA TYR A 116 -14.10 -2.45 -12.71
C TYR A 116 -15.43 -1.91 -12.17
N LYS A 117 -16.40 -1.71 -13.05
CA LYS A 117 -17.68 -1.03 -12.77
C LYS A 117 -18.88 -1.96 -12.92
N GLY A 118 -18.65 -3.27 -12.94
CA GLY A 118 -19.72 -4.27 -13.09
C GLY A 118 -20.02 -4.64 -14.55
N GLU A 119 -19.14 -4.28 -15.48
CA GLU A 119 -19.24 -4.65 -16.89
C GLU A 119 -19.34 -6.18 -17.06
N LYS A 120 -19.98 -6.61 -18.15
CA LYS A 120 -20.07 -8.01 -18.53
C LYS A 120 -19.26 -8.25 -19.79
N TYR A 121 -18.33 -9.20 -19.71
CA TYR A 121 -17.48 -9.58 -20.82
C TYR A 121 -18.00 -10.85 -21.47
N LYS A 122 -18.13 -10.82 -22.80
CA LYS A 122 -18.44 -12.02 -23.57
C LYS A 122 -17.17 -12.83 -23.75
N THR A 123 -17.30 -14.15 -23.68
CA THR A 123 -16.23 -15.08 -24.07
C THR A 123 -16.10 -15.06 -25.59
N GLU A 124 -15.25 -14.17 -26.09
CA GLU A 124 -14.71 -14.30 -27.44
C GLU A 124 -13.59 -15.35 -27.43
N LYS A 125 -13.37 -16.07 -28.54
CA LYS A 125 -12.23 -16.98 -28.66
C LYS A 125 -10.96 -16.14 -28.58
N VAL A 126 -10.23 -16.27 -27.48
CA VAL A 126 -8.90 -15.65 -27.34
C VAL A 126 -7.87 -16.64 -27.88
N GLU A 127 -7.19 -16.29 -28.97
CA GLU A 127 -5.99 -16.99 -29.39
C GLU A 127 -4.85 -16.57 -28.46
N PHE A 128 -4.41 -17.49 -27.60
CA PHE A 128 -3.25 -17.25 -26.75
C PHE A 128 -1.99 -17.28 -27.61
N LEU A 129 -1.33 -16.13 -27.75
CA LEU A 129 0.04 -16.10 -28.21
C LEU A 129 0.89 -16.75 -27.11
N ASN A 130 1.48 -17.92 -27.40
CA ASN A 130 2.42 -18.59 -26.51
C ASN A 130 3.61 -17.65 -26.22
N GLN A 131 3.52 -16.88 -25.15
CA GLN A 131 4.65 -16.15 -24.60
C GLN A 131 5.23 -17.05 -23.51
N ASN A 132 6.39 -17.64 -23.81
CA ASN A 132 7.16 -18.38 -22.82
C ASN A 132 7.54 -17.42 -21.68
N LEU A 133 6.95 -17.61 -20.50
CA LEU A 133 7.31 -16.97 -19.24
C LEU A 133 8.02 -17.97 -18.34
#